data_AF-A0A7Y5CZ12-F1
#
_entry.id   AF-A0A7Y5CZ12-F1
#
_cell.length_a   1.000
_cell.length_b   1.000
_cell.length_c   1.000
_cell.angle_alpha   90.00
_cell.angle_beta   90.00
_cell.angle_gamma   90.00
#
_symmetry.space_group_name_H-M   'P 1'
#
loop_
_entity.id
_entity.type
_entity.pdbx_description
1 polymer ?
#
loop_
_entity_poly.entity_id
_entity_poly.type
_entity_poly.pdbx_seq_one_letter_code
_entity_poly.pdbx_strand_id
1 'polypeptide(L)'
;MEKSSFAQEISKIRMAVIIENIQTIRNQRALDLLDDASLMSFLEEHFNTIAISAIKREFLKRDLTLLQNSSLDLEHYSSLITQMKDANIEIPDVNHPLFLHELNSLVKKYGFHSA
;
A
#
# COMPACT_ATOMS: atom_id res chain seq x y z
N MET A 1 5.10 -2.90 40.78
CA MET A 1 4.68 -3.68 39.59
C MET A 1 4.12 -2.83 38.44
N GLU A 2 4.02 -1.51 38.56
CA GLU A 2 3.28 -0.67 37.59
C GLU A 2 4.08 -0.27 36.33
N LYS A 3 5.41 -0.17 36.41
CA LYS A 3 6.25 0.23 35.27
C LYS A 3 6.16 -0.69 34.05
N SER A 4 5.84 -1.97 34.27
CA SER A 4 5.72 -2.96 33.19
C SER A 4 4.43 -2.79 32.37
N SER A 5 3.34 -2.31 32.97
CA SER A 5 2.06 -2.14 32.26
C SER A 5 2.09 -0.91 31.36
N PHE A 6 2.66 0.19 31.86
CA PHE A 6 2.74 1.45 31.13
C PHE A 6 3.65 1.35 29.89
N ALA A 7 4.81 0.69 30.02
CA ALA A 7 5.71 0.46 28.89
C ALA A 7 5.08 -0.42 27.78
N GLN A 8 4.29 -1.42 28.17
CA GLN A 8 3.55 -2.26 27.23
C GLN A 8 2.46 -1.46 26.49
N GLU A 9 1.80 -0.54 27.17
CA GLU A 9 0.76 0.31 26.59
C GLU A 9 1.33 1.31 25.57
N ILE A 10 2.46 1.96 25.91
CA ILE A 10 3.19 2.81 24.96
C ILE A 10 3.60 2.03 23.71
N SER A 11 4.14 0.82 23.88
CA SER A 11 4.54 -0.01 22.74
C SER A 11 3.36 -0.39 21.85
N LYS A 12 2.16 -0.60 22.43
CA LYS A 12 0.94 -0.90 21.67
C LYS A 12 0.46 0.31 20.87
N ILE A 13 0.42 1.48 21.50
CA ILE A 13 0.02 2.74 20.84
C ILE A 13 0.94 3.01 19.65
N ARG A 14 2.25 2.90 19.86
CA ARG A 14 3.23 3.13 18.81
C ARG A 14 3.08 2.13 17.64
N MET A 15 2.77 0.88 17.94
CA MET A 15 2.51 -0.12 16.90
C MET A 15 1.25 0.24 16.08
N ALA A 16 0.19 0.71 16.74
CA ALA A 16 -1.03 1.15 16.07
C ALA A 16 -0.75 2.34 15.13
N VAL A 17 0.06 3.31 15.57
CA VAL A 17 0.46 4.47 14.75
C VAL A 17 1.26 4.03 13.51
N ILE A 18 2.20 3.10 13.65
CA ILE A 18 2.97 2.57 12.50
C ILE A 18 2.02 1.94 11.46
N ILE A 19 1.09 1.10 11.92
CA ILE A 19 0.13 0.43 11.04
C ILE A 19 -0.77 1.46 10.34
N GLU A 20 -1.27 2.45 11.08
CA GLU A 20 -2.11 3.53 10.54
C GLU A 20 -1.39 4.37 9.48
N ASN A 21 -0.11 4.68 9.71
CA ASN A 21 0.69 5.46 8.77
C ASN A 21 0.99 4.67 7.48
N ILE A 22 1.30 3.37 7.58
CA ILE A 22 1.46 2.51 6.41
C ILE A 22 0.14 2.43 5.64
N GLN A 23 -0.99 2.24 6.33
CA GLN A 23 -2.30 2.18 5.70
C GLN A 23 -2.65 3.49 5.00
N THR A 24 -2.36 4.64 5.62
CA THR A 24 -2.57 5.96 5.03
C THR A 24 -1.80 6.13 3.72
N ILE A 25 -0.52 5.78 3.70
CA ILE A 25 0.31 5.88 2.48
C ILE A 25 -0.18 4.91 1.41
N ARG A 26 -0.47 3.65 1.76
CA ARG A 26 -1.04 2.65 0.84
C ARG A 26 -2.33 3.15 0.20
N ASN A 27 -3.23 3.72 1.02
CA ASN A 27 -4.51 4.25 0.58
C ASN A 27 -4.33 5.45 -0.35
N GLN A 28 -3.39 6.35 -0.05
CA GLN A 28 -3.08 7.48 -0.92
C GLN A 28 -2.58 7.01 -2.29
N ARG A 29 -1.68 6.02 -2.32
CA ARG A 29 -1.16 5.45 -3.58
C ARG A 29 -2.26 4.79 -4.40
N ALA A 30 -3.20 4.09 -3.76
CA ALA A 30 -4.36 3.52 -4.46
C ALA A 30 -5.29 4.62 -5.00
N LEU A 31 -5.50 5.69 -4.23
CA LEU A 31 -6.31 6.86 -4.62
C LEU A 31 -5.72 7.59 -5.83
N ASP A 32 -4.40 7.81 -5.84
CA ASP A 32 -3.72 8.48 -6.95
C ASP A 32 -3.95 7.74 -8.29
N LEU A 33 -4.05 6.40 -8.25
CA LEU A 33 -4.32 5.57 -9.41
C LEU A 33 -5.81 5.48 -9.81
N LEU A 34 -6.72 6.14 -9.09
CA LEU A 34 -8.12 6.28 -9.53
C LEU A 34 -8.28 7.36 -10.61
N ASP A 35 -7.29 8.24 -10.75
CA ASP A 35 -7.21 9.16 -11.88
C ASP A 35 -6.75 8.43 -13.16
N ASP A 36 -7.38 8.77 -14.28
CA ASP A 36 -7.13 8.10 -15.56
C ASP A 36 -5.71 8.35 -16.08
N ALA A 37 -5.21 9.57 -15.98
CA ALA A 37 -3.88 9.91 -16.46
C ALA A 37 -2.80 9.22 -15.62
N SER A 38 -2.99 9.20 -14.31
CA SER A 38 -2.10 8.55 -13.35
C SER A 38 -2.09 7.03 -13.52
N LEU A 39 -3.26 6.39 -13.69
CA LEU A 39 -3.35 4.96 -13.96
C LEU A 39 -2.66 4.59 -15.27
N MET A 40 -2.88 5.34 -16.34
CA MET A 40 -2.24 5.06 -17.62
C MET A 40 -0.72 5.23 -17.55
N SER A 41 -0.23 6.27 -16.86
CA SER A 41 1.20 6.49 -16.66
C SER A 41 1.85 5.34 -15.89
N PHE A 42 1.19 4.86 -14.83
CA PHE A 42 1.63 3.71 -14.04
C PHE A 42 1.71 2.43 -14.89
N LEU A 43 0.70 2.18 -15.74
CA LEU A 43 0.67 1.03 -16.62
C LEU A 43 1.72 1.09 -17.73
N GLU A 44 2.01 2.28 -18.25
CA GLU A 44 3.09 2.49 -19.22
C GLU A 44 4.45 2.21 -18.57
N GLU A 45 4.72 2.80 -17.40
CA GLU A 45 6.00 2.69 -16.70
C GLU A 45 6.31 1.25 -16.26
N HIS A 46 5.34 0.54 -15.67
CA HIS A 46 5.60 -0.76 -15.03
C HIS A 46 5.20 -1.98 -15.86
N PHE A 47 4.38 -1.77 -16.91
CA PHE A 47 3.80 -2.86 -17.71
C PHE A 47 3.90 -2.61 -19.22
N ASN A 48 4.60 -1.55 -19.66
CA ASN A 48 4.73 -1.17 -21.07
C ASN A 48 3.37 -1.12 -21.81
N THR A 49 2.33 -0.70 -21.10
CA THR A 49 0.94 -0.71 -21.57
C THR A 49 0.47 0.72 -21.84
N ILE A 50 0.38 1.07 -23.12
CA ILE A 50 -0.03 2.40 -23.58
C ILE A 50 -1.55 2.61 -23.67
N ALA A 51 -2.34 1.53 -23.65
CA ALA A 51 -3.79 1.59 -23.75
C ALA A 51 -4.48 0.37 -23.14
N ILE A 52 -5.63 0.61 -22.50
CA ILE A 52 -6.52 -0.42 -21.98
C ILE A 52 -7.97 -0.13 -22.37
N SER A 53 -8.80 -1.17 -22.50
CA SER A 53 -10.23 -1.00 -22.75
C SER A 53 -10.92 -0.32 -21.55
N ALA A 54 -12.02 0.38 -21.83
CA ALA A 54 -12.83 1.01 -20.78
C ALA A 54 -13.28 -0.01 -19.71
N ILE A 55 -13.66 -1.22 -20.13
CA ILE A 55 -14.05 -2.31 -19.22
C ILE A 55 -12.90 -2.69 -18.27
N LYS A 56 -11.68 -2.89 -18.79
CA LYS A 56 -10.51 -3.21 -17.94
C LYS A 56 -10.19 -2.07 -16.97
N ARG A 57 -10.32 -0.82 -17.43
CA ARG A 57 -10.12 0.37 -16.61
C ARG A 57 -11.08 0.43 -15.43
N GLU A 58 -12.38 0.24 -15.68
CA GLU A 58 -13.38 0.24 -14.61
C GLU A 58 -13.15 -0.88 -13.59
N PHE A 59 -12.75 -2.08 -14.05
CA PHE A 59 -12.42 -3.15 -13.11
C PHE A 59 -11.18 -2.84 -12.26
N LEU A 60 -10.12 -2.28 -12.85
CA LEU A 60 -8.95 -1.84 -12.11
C LEU A 60 -9.31 -0.78 -11.06
N LYS A 61 -10.08 0.24 -11.44
CA LYS A 61 -10.53 1.29 -10.51
C LYS A 61 -11.37 0.75 -9.37
N ARG A 62 -12.27 -0.20 -9.67
CA ARG A 62 -13.06 -0.88 -8.64
C ARG A 62 -12.15 -1.58 -7.63
N ASP A 63 -11.16 -2.33 -8.10
CA ASP A 63 -10.25 -3.05 -7.21
C ASP A 63 -9.30 -2.12 -6.45
N LEU A 64 -8.87 -1.00 -7.05
CA LEU A 64 -8.12 0.06 -6.35
C LEU A 64 -8.95 0.70 -5.24
N THR A 65 -10.25 0.92 -5.50
CA THR A 65 -11.19 1.41 -4.47
C THR A 65 -11.37 0.39 -3.36
N LEU A 66 -11.45 -0.90 -3.69
CA LEU A 66 -11.51 -1.97 -2.69
C LEU A 66 -10.22 -2.03 -1.87
N LEU A 67 -9.06 -1.87 -2.51
CA LEU A 67 -7.77 -1.81 -1.83
C LEU A 67 -7.72 -0.63 -0.86
N GLN A 68 -8.08 0.57 -1.29
CA GLN A 68 -8.11 1.76 -0.44
C GLN A 68 -8.96 1.56 0.82
N ASN A 69 -10.09 0.86 0.69
CA ASN A 69 -11.02 0.62 1.80
C ASN A 69 -10.72 -0.65 2.62
N SER A 70 -9.72 -1.44 2.22
CA SER A 70 -9.38 -2.66 2.96
C SER A 70 -8.55 -2.34 4.21
N SER A 71 -8.56 -3.25 5.18
CA SER A 71 -7.54 -3.26 6.22
C SER A 71 -6.16 -3.53 5.62
N LEU A 72 -5.11 -3.07 6.31
CA LEU A 72 -3.74 -3.36 5.95
C LEU A 72 -3.43 -4.86 6.11
N ASP A 73 -2.79 -5.46 5.12
CA ASP A 73 -2.27 -6.82 5.22
C ASP A 73 -1.00 -6.84 6.08
N LEU A 74 -1.16 -7.24 7.35
CA LEU A 74 -0.07 -7.26 8.31
C LEU A 74 1.01 -8.30 7.99
N GLU A 75 0.70 -9.34 7.19
CA GLU A 75 1.68 -10.34 6.79
C GLU A 75 2.57 -9.76 5.69
N HIS A 76 1.98 -9.17 4.65
CA HIS A 76 2.71 -8.48 3.57
C HIS A 76 3.59 -7.34 4.09
N TYR A 77 3.08 -6.53 5.03
CA TYR A 77 3.81 -5.39 5.60
C TYR A 77 4.65 -5.72 6.84
N SER A 78 4.73 -6.99 7.27
CA SER A 78 5.40 -7.41 8.51
C SER A 78 6.87 -6.95 8.59
N SER A 79 7.59 -6.99 7.48
CA SER A 79 9.00 -6.57 7.39
C SER A 79 9.17 -5.07 7.59
N LEU A 80 8.35 -4.25 6.93
CA LEU A 80 8.36 -2.79 7.08
C LEU A 80 7.93 -2.37 8.49
N ILE A 81 6.89 -2.99 9.04
CA ILE A 81 6.44 -2.74 10.42
C ILE A 81 7.58 -3.00 11.41
N THR A 82 8.28 -4.13 11.25
CA THR A 82 9.42 -4.49 12.10
C THR A 82 10.57 -3.50 11.96
N GLN A 83 10.93 -3.13 10.72
CA GLN A 83 11.96 -2.15 10.44
C GLN A 83 11.65 -0.79 11.08
N MET A 84 10.42 -0.30 10.93
CA MET A 84 9.98 0.99 11.51
C MET A 84 9.98 0.95 13.03
N LYS A 85 9.55 -0.17 13.62
CA LYS A 85 9.61 -0.39 15.07
C LYS A 85 11.05 -0.32 15.57
N ASP A 86 11.97 -1.04 14.94
CA ASP A 86 13.36 -1.16 15.39
C ASP A 86 14.15 0.14 15.15
N ALA A 87 13.88 0.85 14.05
CA ALA A 87 14.51 2.11 13.70
C ALA A 87 13.92 3.34 14.42
N ASN A 88 12.86 3.18 15.22
CA ASN A 88 12.12 4.29 15.83
C ASN A 88 11.54 5.28 14.81
N ILE A 89 11.02 4.77 13.70
CA ILE A 89 10.40 5.54 12.61
C ILE A 89 8.89 5.34 12.66
N GLU A 90 8.14 6.42 12.44
CA GLU A 90 6.66 6.38 12.40
C GLU A 90 6.11 6.60 10.99
N ILE A 91 6.84 7.28 10.12
CA ILE A 91 6.41 7.60 8.75
C ILE A 91 7.16 6.68 7.77
N PRO A 92 6.47 5.83 7.00
CA PRO A 92 7.12 4.99 6.01
C PRO A 92 7.57 5.81 4.80
N ASP A 93 8.58 5.32 4.09
CA ASP A 93 8.95 5.87 2.78
C ASP A 93 7.80 5.67 1.78
N VAL A 94 7.34 6.76 1.16
CA VAL A 94 6.25 6.73 0.17
C VAL A 94 6.58 5.85 -1.05
N ASN A 95 7.88 5.66 -1.34
CA ASN A 95 8.37 4.85 -2.45
C ASN A 95 8.77 3.44 -2.02
N HIS A 96 8.39 2.99 -0.82
CA HIS A 96 8.77 1.68 -0.34
C HIS A 96 8.30 0.56 -1.30
N PRO A 97 9.17 -0.42 -1.67
CA PRO A 97 8.85 -1.42 -2.68
C PRO A 97 7.61 -2.27 -2.41
N LEU A 98 7.22 -2.44 -1.14
CA LEU A 98 6.02 -3.21 -0.77
C LEU A 98 4.72 -2.58 -1.29
N PHE A 99 4.64 -1.24 -1.36
CA PHE A 99 3.48 -0.55 -1.92
C PHE A 99 3.38 -0.84 -3.43
N LEU A 100 4.51 -0.72 -4.14
CA LEU A 100 4.58 -1.05 -5.57
C LEU A 100 4.27 -2.53 -5.83
N HIS A 101 4.76 -3.44 -4.98
CA HIS A 101 4.48 -4.87 -5.11
C HIS A 101 2.99 -5.19 -4.99
N GLU A 102 2.29 -4.58 -4.02
CA GLU A 102 0.86 -4.76 -3.82
C GLU A 102 0.05 -4.25 -5.02
N LEU A 103 0.36 -3.04 -5.51
CA LEU A 103 -0.26 -2.46 -6.70
C LEU A 103 0.00 -3.30 -7.95
N ASN A 104 1.25 -3.77 -8.14
CA ASN A 104 1.59 -4.63 -9.25
C ASN A 104 0.82 -5.96 -9.19
N SER A 105 0.66 -6.53 -8.01
CA SER A 105 -0.10 -7.77 -7.82
C SER A 105 -1.57 -7.58 -8.14
N LEU A 106 -2.16 -6.43 -7.80
CA LEU A 106 -3.53 -6.06 -8.17
C LEU A 106 -3.67 -5.98 -9.69
N VAL A 107 -2.78 -5.24 -10.35
CA VAL A 107 -2.81 -5.04 -11.80
C VAL A 107 -2.61 -6.37 -12.54
N LYS A 108 -1.65 -7.20 -12.14
CA LYS A 108 -1.36 -8.52 -12.76
C LYS A 108 -2.59 -9.45 -12.86
N LYS A 109 -3.58 -9.33 -11.95
CA LYS A 109 -4.85 -10.09 -12.01
C LYS A 109 -5.61 -9.88 -13.33
N TYR A 110 -5.36 -8.78 -14.02
CA TYR A 110 -6.02 -8.39 -15.27
C TYR A 110 -5.23 -8.75 -16.55
N GLY A 111 -4.18 -9.57 -16.39
CA GLY A 111 -3.36 -10.09 -17.48
C GLY A 111 -2.26 -9.15 -17.96
N PHE A 112 -1.89 -8.15 -17.15
CA PHE A 112 -0.70 -7.33 -17.40
C PHE A 112 0.55 -8.07 -16.94
N HIS A 113 1.61 -7.97 -17.73
CA HIS A 113 2.91 -8.59 -17.44
C HIS A 113 3.93 -7.48 -17.26
N SER A 114 4.77 -7.60 -16.24
CA SER A 114 5.84 -6.63 -15.99
C SER A 114 6.75 -6.57 -17.22
N ALA A 115 7.16 -5.35 -17.59
CA ALA A 115 8.14 -5.12 -18.64
C ALA A 115 9.50 -5.75 -18.31
#